data_AF-A0AAP8GEW4-F1
#
_entry.id   AF-A0AAP8GEW4-F1
#
_cell.length_a   1.000
_cell.length_b   1.000
_cell.length_c   1.000
_cell.angle_alpha   90.00
_cell.angle_beta   90.00
_cell.angle_gamma   90.00
#
_symmetry.space_group_name_H-M   'P 1'
#
loop_
_entity.id
_entity.type
_entity.pdbx_description
1 polymer ?
#
loop_
_entity_poly.entity_id
_entity_poly.type
_entity_poly.pdbx_seq_one_letter_code
_entity_poly.pdbx_strand_id
1 'polypeptide(L)'
;RQVVIWKEKEFEPSDIVDAYLVIAATNEPRVNEAVKQALPEHALFNNVGDASNGNVVFPSALHRDKLTISVSTDGASPKLTKSIMAELEALYPPSYSSYIDFLYT
;
A
#
# COMPACT_ATOMS: atom_id res chain seq x y z
N ARG A 1 -10.26 16.69 -4.11
CA ARG A 1 -10.40 16.04 -5.43
C ARG A 1 -9.09 15.34 -5.72
N GLN A 2 -9.09 14.02 -5.92
CA GLN A 2 -7.91 13.33 -6.46
C GLN A 2 -7.85 13.59 -7.96
N VAL A 3 -6.69 14.06 -8.42
CA VAL A 3 -6.40 14.21 -9.85
C VAL A 3 -5.59 12.97 -10.25
N VAL A 4 -6.09 12.22 -11.23
CA VAL A 4 -5.37 11.09 -11.82
C VAL A 4 -4.96 11.51 -13.22
N ILE A 5 -3.66 11.46 -13.50
CA ILE A 5 -3.09 11.68 -14.83
C ILE A 5 -2.71 10.30 -15.37
N TRP A 6 -3.45 9.83 -16.36
CA TRP A 6 -3.16 8.58 -17.04
C TRP A 6 -2.31 8.85 -18.29
N LYS A 7 -1.30 7.99 -18.52
CA LYS A 7 -0.47 8.01 -19.73
C LYS A 7 -0.55 6.63 -20.40
N GLU A 8 -1.09 6.57 -21.62
CA GLU A 8 -1.14 5.34 -22.42
C GLU A 8 0.18 5.14 -23.16
N LYS A 9 1.17 4.59 -22.45
CA LYS A 9 2.52 4.37 -22.98
C LYS A 9 3.24 3.30 -22.17
N GLU A 10 4.35 2.83 -22.71
CA GLU A 10 5.33 2.07 -21.94
C GLU A 10 6.06 2.97 -20.94
N PHE A 11 6.59 2.35 -19.88
CA PHE A 11 7.37 3.04 -18.86
C PHE A 11 8.67 3.61 -19.44
N GLU A 12 8.99 4.85 -19.09
CA GLU A 12 10.33 5.42 -19.24
C GLU A 12 10.80 6.05 -17.92
N PRO A 13 12.12 6.11 -17.66
CA PRO A 13 12.65 6.67 -16.42
C PRO A 13 12.18 8.10 -16.08
N SER A 14 11.93 8.94 -17.09
CA SER A 14 11.40 10.29 -16.93
C SER A 14 10.02 10.34 -16.28
N ASP A 15 9.26 9.25 -16.27
CA ASP A 15 7.93 9.21 -15.66
C ASP A 15 7.96 9.27 -14.13
N ILE A 16 9.10 9.00 -13.49
CA ILE A 16 9.20 8.88 -12.02
C ILE A 16 10.27 9.79 -11.37
N VAL A 17 10.87 10.71 -12.13
CA VAL A 17 12.01 11.54 -11.65
C VAL A 17 11.69 12.30 -10.35
N ASP A 18 10.48 12.84 -10.23
CA ASP A 18 10.03 13.62 -9.07
C ASP A 18 9.08 12.82 -8.17
N ALA A 19 9.02 11.49 -8.33
CA ALA A 19 8.08 10.66 -7.60
C ALA A 19 8.53 10.42 -6.15
N TYR A 20 7.67 10.78 -5.19
CA TYR A 20 7.87 10.46 -3.79
C TYR A 20 7.61 8.96 -3.48
N LEU A 21 6.62 8.37 -4.15
CA LEU A 21 6.24 6.96 -4.02
C LEU A 21 5.97 6.39 -5.41
N VAL A 22 6.62 5.28 -5.72
CA VAL A 22 6.45 4.52 -6.95
C VAL A 22 5.88 3.14 -6.61
N ILE A 23 4.80 2.76 -7.30
CA ILE A 23 4.16 1.45 -7.16
C ILE A 23 4.28 0.72 -8.50
N ALA A 24 5.09 -0.34 -8.53
CA ALA A 24 5.22 -1.23 -9.68
C ALA A 24 4.20 -2.37 -9.55
N ALA A 25 3.15 -2.32 -10.38
CA ALA A 25 2.01 -3.24 -10.34
C ALA A 25 1.70 -3.86 -11.72
N THR A 26 2.71 -4.04 -12.59
CA THR A 26 2.54 -4.75 -13.86
C THR A 26 2.82 -6.25 -13.71
N ASN A 27 2.19 -7.05 -14.58
CA ASN A 27 2.43 -8.48 -14.72
C ASN A 27 3.73 -8.80 -15.48
N GLU A 28 4.47 -7.79 -15.96
CA GLU A 28 5.73 -7.96 -16.69
C GLU A 28 6.94 -7.70 -15.76
N PRO A 29 7.66 -8.74 -15.30
CA PRO A 29 8.75 -8.57 -14.34
C PRO A 29 9.88 -7.67 -14.83
N ARG A 30 10.13 -7.65 -16.15
CA ARG A 30 11.15 -6.79 -16.77
C ARG A 30 10.84 -5.31 -16.61
N VAL A 31 9.57 -4.93 -16.67
CA VAL A 31 9.15 -3.54 -16.48
C VAL A 31 9.29 -3.16 -15.01
N ASN A 32 8.88 -4.02 -14.07
CA ASN A 32 9.05 -3.78 -12.64
C ASN A 32 10.53 -3.58 -12.25
N GLU A 33 11.44 -4.35 -12.88
CA GLU A 33 12.88 -4.20 -12.68
C GLU A 33 13.42 -2.90 -13.29
N ALA A 34 12.97 -2.52 -14.48
CA ALA A 34 13.34 -1.24 -15.10
C ALA A 34 12.88 -0.04 -14.23
N VAL A 35 11.67 -0.13 -13.65
CA VAL A 35 11.17 0.87 -12.69
C VAL A 35 12.11 0.97 -11.48
N LYS A 36 12.49 -0.18 -10.90
CA LYS A 36 13.41 -0.21 -9.75
C LYS A 36 14.76 0.44 -10.08
N GLN A 37 15.32 0.16 -11.25
CA GLN A 37 16.61 0.71 -11.68
C GLN A 37 16.57 2.23 -11.92
N ALA A 38 15.40 2.76 -12.28
CA ALA A 38 15.18 4.18 -12.53
C ALA A 38 14.74 4.97 -11.28
N LEU A 39 14.62 4.32 -10.12
CA LEU A 39 14.15 4.97 -8.90
C LEU A 39 15.06 6.14 -8.49
N PRO A 40 14.49 7.31 -8.18
CA PRO A 40 15.21 8.34 -7.45
C PRO A 40 15.65 7.81 -6.07
N GLU A 41 16.82 8.22 -5.58
CA GLU A 41 17.34 7.78 -4.26
C GLU A 41 16.38 8.04 -3.09
N HIS A 42 15.56 9.08 -3.20
CA HIS A 42 14.61 9.49 -2.16
C HIS A 42 13.24 8.83 -2.28
N ALA A 43 12.98 8.10 -3.37
CA ALA A 43 11.67 7.55 -3.65
C ALA A 43 11.39 6.29 -2.81
N LEU A 44 10.18 6.23 -2.27
CA LEU A 44 9.63 5.01 -1.74
C LEU A 44 9.20 4.11 -2.90
N PHE A 45 9.42 2.80 -2.76
CA PHE A 45 9.13 1.82 -3.78
C PHE A 45 8.37 0.63 -3.22
N ASN A 46 7.20 0.39 -3.79
CA ASN A 46 6.44 -0.83 -3.59
C ASN A 46 6.42 -1.64 -4.89
N ASN A 47 6.95 -2.86 -4.84
CA ASN A 47 6.76 -3.84 -5.89
C ASN A 47 5.66 -4.83 -5.44
N VAL A 48 4.52 -4.77 -6.12
CA VAL A 48 3.33 -5.54 -5.73
C VAL A 48 3.54 -7.05 -5.90
N GLY A 49 4.32 -7.45 -6.90
CA GLY A 49 4.61 -8.87 -7.19
C GLY A 49 5.70 -9.47 -6.31
N ASP A 50 6.59 -8.63 -5.76
CA ASP A 50 7.71 -9.07 -4.93
C ASP A 50 8.07 -7.99 -3.90
N ALA A 51 7.51 -8.12 -2.69
CA ALA A 51 7.73 -7.17 -1.60
C ALA A 51 9.21 -7.07 -1.18
N SER A 52 10.00 -8.12 -1.36
CA SER A 52 11.44 -8.11 -1.02
C SER A 52 12.26 -7.21 -1.95
N ASN A 53 11.69 -6.88 -3.11
CA ASN A 53 12.30 -6.04 -4.12
C ASN A 53 11.96 -4.54 -3.95
N GLY A 54 11.25 -4.17 -2.89
CA GLY A 54 10.88 -2.80 -2.52
C GLY A 54 11.32 -2.41 -1.10
N ASN A 55 11.06 -1.16 -0.71
CA ASN A 55 11.30 -0.64 0.64
C ASN A 55 10.00 -0.19 1.35
N VAL A 56 8.85 -0.31 0.68
CA VAL A 56 7.53 -0.07 1.25
C VAL A 56 6.62 -1.25 0.96
N VAL A 57 5.84 -1.64 1.98
CA VAL A 57 4.80 -2.66 1.89
C VAL A 57 3.49 -2.05 2.35
N PHE A 58 2.40 -2.35 1.64
CA PHE A 58 1.06 -1.98 2.08
C PHE A 58 0.46 -3.11 2.93
N PRO A 59 0.31 -2.92 4.26
CA PRO A 59 -0.22 -3.95 5.14
C PRO A 59 -1.74 -4.12 4.96
N SER A 60 -2.28 -5.19 5.54
CA SER A 60 -3.73 -5.30 5.71
C SER A 60 -4.20 -4.24 6.70
N ALA A 61 -5.30 -3.56 6.39
CA ALA A 61 -5.84 -2.50 7.23
C ALA A 61 -7.36 -2.61 7.44
N LEU A 62 -7.80 -2.32 8.66
CA LEU A 62 -9.18 -2.17 9.06
C LEU A 62 -9.46 -0.68 9.21
N HIS A 63 -10.51 -0.21 8.52
CA HIS A 63 -10.94 1.18 8.55
C HIS A 63 -12.33 1.32 9.17
N ARG A 64 -12.46 2.26 10.11
CA ARG A 64 -13.72 2.71 10.76
C ARG A 64 -13.68 4.23 10.82
N ASP A 65 -13.88 4.84 9.65
CA ASP A 65 -13.68 6.27 9.41
C ASP A 65 -12.33 6.78 9.96
N LYS A 66 -12.33 7.44 11.12
CA LYS A 66 -11.15 8.00 11.77
C LYS A 66 -10.24 6.96 12.44
N LEU A 67 -10.74 5.74 12.72
CA LEU A 67 -9.94 4.65 13.26
C LEU A 67 -9.36 3.80 12.12
N THR A 68 -8.04 3.65 12.13
CA THR A 68 -7.31 2.74 11.24
C THR A 68 -6.44 1.81 12.07
N ILE A 69 -6.53 0.51 11.82
CA ILE A 69 -5.68 -0.51 12.42
C ILE A 69 -5.00 -1.27 11.29
N SER A 70 -3.67 -1.32 11.27
CA SER A 70 -2.89 -2.06 10.27
C SER A 70 -2.16 -3.25 10.90
N VAL A 71 -2.16 -4.39 10.23
CA VAL A 71 -1.44 -5.60 10.64
C VAL A 71 -0.43 -5.99 9.57
N SER A 72 0.83 -6.16 9.99
CA SER A 72 1.91 -6.70 9.16
C SER A 72 2.65 -7.78 9.93
N THR A 73 2.98 -8.87 9.25
CA THR A 73 3.90 -9.91 9.76
C THR A 73 5.20 -9.93 8.97
N ASP A 74 5.57 -8.82 8.31
CA ASP A 74 6.75 -8.72 7.45
C ASP A 74 6.86 -9.85 6.41
N GLY A 75 5.72 -10.17 5.79
CA GLY A 75 5.63 -11.26 4.80
C GLY A 75 5.70 -12.69 5.37
N ALA A 76 5.93 -12.88 6.67
CA ALA A 76 6.11 -14.21 7.27
C ALA A 76 4.89 -15.15 7.08
N SER A 77 3.66 -14.62 7.17
CA SER A 77 2.46 -15.42 6.94
C SER A 77 1.24 -14.56 6.58
N PRO A 78 0.86 -14.53 5.28
CA PRO A 78 -0.39 -13.89 4.85
C PRO A 78 -1.63 -14.48 5.53
N LYS A 79 -1.60 -15.79 5.82
CA LYS A 79 -2.70 -16.48 6.51
C LYS A 79 -2.85 -16.00 7.96
N LEU A 80 -1.74 -15.83 8.68
CA LEU A 80 -1.76 -15.32 10.05
C LEU A 80 -2.26 -13.87 10.07
N THR A 81 -1.72 -13.03 9.17
CA THR A 81 -2.20 -11.65 8.99
C THR A 81 -3.72 -11.62 8.80
N LYS A 82 -4.26 -12.47 7.92
CA LYS A 82 -5.71 -12.58 7.69
C LYS A 82 -6.51 -13.03 8.92
N SER A 83 -5.97 -13.98 9.71
CA SER A 83 -6.62 -14.44 10.95
C SER A 83 -6.73 -13.31 11.98
N ILE A 84 -5.61 -12.60 12.22
CA ILE A 84 -5.57 -11.46 13.15
C ILE A 84 -6.54 -10.37 12.69
N MET A 85 -6.57 -10.08 11.39
CA MET A 85 -7.52 -9.10 10.82
C MET A 85 -8.98 -9.50 11.09
N ALA A 86 -9.35 -10.77 10.93
CA ALA A 86 -10.71 -11.24 11.21
C ALA A 86 -11.09 -11.12 12.69
N GLU A 87 -10.15 -11.38 13.60
CA GLU A 87 -10.34 -11.17 15.04
C GLU A 87 -10.57 -9.69 15.36
N LEU A 88 -9.77 -8.79 14.75
CA LEU A 88 -9.90 -7.35 14.90
C LEU A 88 -11.22 -6.82 14.30
N GLU A 89 -11.68 -7.37 13.19
CA GLU A 89 -12.98 -7.02 12.60
C GLU A 89 -14.15 -7.30 13.55
N ALA A 90 -14.09 -8.43 14.27
CA ALA A 90 -15.09 -8.80 15.25
C ALA A 90 -15.03 -7.92 16.51
N LEU A 91 -13.83 -7.57 16.97
CA LEU A 91 -13.61 -6.71 18.15
C LEU A 91 -13.96 -5.24 17.88
N TYR A 92 -13.71 -4.76 16.66
CA TYR A 92 -13.96 -3.39 16.22
C TYR A 92 -15.01 -3.39 15.10
N PRO A 93 -16.29 -3.67 15.40
CA PRO A 93 -17.36 -3.67 14.42
C PRO A 93 -17.58 -2.26 13.83
N PRO A 94 -18.33 -2.13 12.73
CA PRO A 94 -18.62 -0.85 12.08
C PRO A 94 -19.13 0.27 13.00
N SER A 95 -19.82 -0.07 14.10
CA SER A 95 -20.31 0.90 15.09
C SER A 95 -19.23 1.72 15.78
N TYR A 96 -17.96 1.30 15.73
CA TYR A 96 -16.83 2.08 16.25
C TYR A 96 -16.63 3.40 15.51
N SER A 97 -17.06 3.54 14.25
CA SER A 97 -17.06 4.83 13.56
C SER A 97 -17.75 5.91 14.38
N SER A 98 -19.00 5.66 14.79
CA SER A 98 -19.80 6.62 15.54
C SER A 98 -19.21 6.91 16.92
N TYR A 99 -18.59 5.90 17.56
CA TYR A 99 -17.93 6.08 18.84
C TYR A 99 -16.70 6.99 18.73
N ILE A 100 -15.88 6.82 17.69
CA ILE A 100 -14.70 7.66 17.46
C ILE A 100 -15.12 9.08 17.08
N ASP A 101 -16.16 9.26 16.28
CA ASP A 101 -16.69 10.59 15.95
C ASP A 101 -17.20 11.33 17.20
N PHE A 102 -17.85 10.63 18.14
CA PHE A 102 -18.23 11.19 19.44
C PHE A 102 -17.01 11.68 20.22
N LEU A 103 -15.92 10.90 20.27
CA LEU A 103 -14.69 11.28 21.00
C LEU A 103 -13.92 12.45 20.36
N TYR A 104 -14.12 12.69 19.06
CA TYR A 104 -13.45 13.76 18.32
C TYR A 104 -14.19 15.10 18.41
N THR A 105 -15.36 15.14 19.06
CA THR A 105 -16.16 16.35 19.30
C THR A 105 -15.84 16.94 20.67
#